data_AF-A0A7L3GUH2-F1
#
_entry.id   AF-A0A7L3GUH2-F1
#
_cell.length_a   1.000
_cell.length_b   1.000
_cell.length_c   1.000
_cell.angle_alpha   90.00
_cell.angle_beta   90.00
_cell.angle_gamma   90.00
#
_symmetry.space_group_name_H-M   'P 1'
#
loop_
_entity.id
_entity.type
_entity.pdbx_description
1 polymer ?
#
loop_
_entity_poly.entity_id
_entity_poly.type
_entity_poly.pdbx_seq_one_letter_code
_entity_poly.pdbx_strand_id
1 'polypeptide(L)'
;MQTCSALVLLLLAASTLPARCSHTEPSCLHFSEVLSAKLKEMRMKFEEIKDYFQSKDDELSIQLLSSKLLEEFKGRFGCQSVSEMMRFYMEEVLPSAMRTSTDHQQSMSELGNLLMKLKAMMARCHRFFKCEENKIIKHIRETFDKMNENGIYKAMGEFDIFINYIEEYLLMKRRK
;
A
#
# COMPACT_ATOMS: atom_id res chain seq x y z
N MET A 1 -8.63 -12.17 48.17
CA MET A 1 -8.65 -11.64 49.56
C MET A 1 -7.26 -11.72 50.13
N GLN A 2 -7.01 -10.86 51.12
CA GLN A 2 -5.87 -10.83 52.03
C GLN A 2 -4.52 -10.29 51.53
N THR A 3 -4.07 -9.27 52.26
CA THR A 3 -2.80 -8.56 52.27
C THR A 3 -1.60 -9.48 52.53
N CYS A 4 -0.49 -9.29 51.80
CA CYS A 4 0.79 -9.92 52.15
C CYS A 4 1.62 -9.00 53.05
N SER A 5 1.92 -9.53 54.24
CA SER A 5 2.72 -8.97 55.32
C SER A 5 4.13 -8.61 54.86
N ALA A 6 4.64 -7.47 55.31
CA ALA A 6 6.04 -7.08 55.22
C ALA A 6 6.84 -7.73 56.35
N LEU A 7 7.97 -8.38 56.06
CA LEU A 7 9.20 -8.28 56.86
C LEU A 7 10.33 -9.17 56.30
N VAL A 8 11.42 -8.48 55.93
CA VAL A 8 12.81 -8.67 56.38
C VAL A 8 13.78 -8.50 55.22
N LEU A 9 14.61 -7.45 55.37
CA LEU A 9 15.74 -7.06 54.54
C LEU A 9 16.76 -8.19 54.36
N LEU A 10 17.30 -8.33 53.14
CA LEU A 10 18.72 -8.59 52.91
C LEU A 10 19.15 -7.98 51.57
N LEU A 11 20.17 -7.12 51.64
CA LEU A 11 20.73 -6.30 50.57
C LEU A 11 21.48 -7.16 49.54
N LEU A 12 21.02 -7.14 48.28
CA LEU A 12 21.88 -7.37 47.12
C LEU A 12 21.53 -6.32 46.07
N ALA A 13 22.40 -5.32 45.96
CA ALA A 13 22.41 -4.36 44.88
C ALA A 13 22.82 -5.09 43.58
N ALA A 14 21.85 -5.65 42.88
CA ALA A 14 22.00 -6.06 41.48
C ALA A 14 21.19 -5.08 40.64
N SER A 15 21.90 -4.29 39.85
CA SER A 15 21.37 -3.41 38.81
C SER A 15 20.32 -4.13 37.97
N THR A 16 19.05 -3.84 38.18
CA THR A 16 18.00 -4.19 37.23
C THR A 16 18.08 -3.18 36.09
N LEU A 17 18.90 -3.49 35.08
CA LEU A 17 18.63 -2.93 33.76
C LEU A 17 17.20 -3.34 33.42
N PRO A 18 16.29 -2.41 33.07
CA PRO A 18 15.01 -2.82 32.52
C PRO A 18 15.34 -3.68 31.30
N ALA A 19 14.88 -4.94 31.32
CA ALA A 19 14.84 -5.76 30.13
C ALA A 19 14.01 -4.98 29.12
N ARG A 20 14.69 -4.19 28.27
CA ARG A 20 14.09 -3.68 27.06
C ARG A 20 13.68 -4.95 26.33
N CYS A 21 12.38 -5.22 26.28
CA CYS A 21 11.82 -5.95 25.18
C CYS A 21 12.37 -5.25 23.94
N SER A 22 13.42 -5.83 23.35
CA SER A 22 13.88 -5.41 22.05
C SER A 22 12.71 -5.75 21.16
N HIS A 23 11.87 -4.76 20.87
CA HIS A 23 11.11 -4.78 19.65
C HIS A 23 12.17 -4.91 18.57
N THR A 24 12.42 -6.14 18.14
CA THR A 24 13.30 -6.41 17.02
C THR A 24 12.67 -5.62 15.88
N GLU A 25 13.28 -4.49 15.52
CA GLU A 25 13.04 -3.82 14.26
C GLU A 25 13.03 -4.93 13.19
N PRO A 26 11.94 -5.12 12.44
CA PRO A 26 11.89 -6.14 11.42
C PRO A 26 12.98 -5.81 10.43
N SER A 27 13.98 -6.69 10.40
CA SER A 27 15.15 -6.54 9.56
C SER A 27 14.71 -6.48 8.09
N CYS A 28 15.03 -5.38 7.41
CA CYS A 28 14.78 -5.20 5.98
C CYS A 28 15.63 -6.12 5.09
N LEU A 29 16.40 -7.04 5.69
CA LEU A 29 17.25 -8.03 5.03
C LEU A 29 16.47 -8.92 4.06
N HIS A 30 15.20 -9.20 4.35
CA HIS A 30 14.30 -10.02 3.51
C HIS A 30 13.22 -9.20 2.80
N PHE A 31 13.47 -7.90 2.57
CA PHE A 31 12.48 -7.02 1.96
C PHE A 31 12.03 -7.52 0.59
N SER A 32 12.92 -8.13 -0.21
CA SER A 32 12.58 -8.60 -1.56
C SER A 32 11.58 -9.76 -1.52
N GLU A 33 11.83 -10.77 -0.69
CA GLU A 33 10.96 -11.94 -0.55
C GLU A 33 9.60 -11.53 0.03
N VAL A 34 9.62 -10.69 1.06
CA VAL A 34 8.40 -10.17 1.69
C VAL A 34 7.62 -9.30 0.70
N LEU A 35 8.29 -8.49 -0.13
CA LEU A 35 7.65 -7.69 -1.16
C LEU A 35 6.96 -8.56 -2.21
N SER A 36 7.66 -9.54 -2.78
CA SER A 36 7.09 -10.45 -3.78
C SER A 36 5.89 -11.22 -3.21
N ALA A 37 5.97 -11.68 -1.96
CA ALA A 37 4.85 -12.32 -1.28
C ALA A 37 3.64 -11.38 -1.13
N LYS A 38 3.86 -10.12 -0.72
CA LYS A 38 2.78 -9.12 -0.58
C LYS A 38 2.13 -8.76 -1.92
N LEU A 39 2.93 -8.58 -2.97
CA LEU A 39 2.39 -8.28 -4.31
C LEU A 39 1.59 -9.48 -4.85
N LYS A 40 2.05 -10.71 -4.59
CA LYS A 40 1.27 -11.93 -4.91
C LYS A 40 -0.04 -11.98 -4.14
N GLU A 41 -0.02 -11.71 -2.85
CA GLU A 41 -1.22 -11.63 -2.01
C GLU A 41 -2.22 -10.60 -2.54
N MET A 42 -1.76 -9.41 -2.91
CA MET A 42 -2.59 -8.38 -3.53
C MET A 42 -3.21 -8.83 -4.86
N ARG A 43 -2.45 -9.51 -5.71
CA ARG A 43 -2.96 -10.04 -6.99
C ARG A 43 -4.04 -11.10 -6.77
N MET A 44 -3.80 -12.05 -5.86
CA MET A 44 -4.80 -13.07 -5.53
C MET A 44 -6.07 -12.44 -4.99
N LYS A 45 -5.95 -11.41 -4.13
CA LYS A 45 -7.10 -10.71 -3.58
C LYS A 45 -7.85 -9.88 -4.62
N PHE A 46 -7.12 -9.25 -5.54
CA PHE A 46 -7.74 -8.52 -6.65
C PHE A 46 -8.51 -9.46 -7.59
N GLU A 47 -8.01 -10.68 -7.83
CA GLU A 47 -8.67 -11.65 -8.71
C GLU A 47 -10.12 -11.98 -8.27
N GLU A 48 -10.40 -11.92 -6.96
CA GLU A 48 -11.75 -12.13 -6.42
C GLU A 48 -12.78 -11.07 -6.86
N ILE A 49 -12.33 -9.86 -7.21
CA ILE A 49 -13.19 -8.72 -7.56
C ILE A 49 -12.98 -8.24 -9.00
N LYS A 50 -12.00 -8.81 -9.70
CA LYS A 50 -11.57 -8.38 -11.03
C LYS A 50 -12.69 -8.43 -12.05
N ASP A 51 -13.39 -9.56 -12.15
CA ASP A 51 -14.47 -9.74 -13.10
C ASP A 51 -15.61 -8.74 -12.87
N TYR A 52 -15.93 -8.43 -11.60
CA TYR A 52 -16.95 -7.44 -11.27
C TYR A 52 -16.59 -6.04 -11.78
N PHE A 53 -15.34 -5.60 -11.59
CA PHE A 53 -14.92 -4.26 -12.01
C PHE A 53 -14.64 -4.18 -13.52
N GLN A 54 -14.01 -5.19 -14.12
CA GLN A 54 -13.68 -5.20 -15.54
C GLN A 54 -14.91 -5.39 -16.44
N SER A 55 -15.94 -6.13 -16.00
CA SER A 55 -17.20 -6.25 -16.75
C SER A 55 -18.08 -5.00 -16.71
N LYS A 56 -17.78 -4.05 -15.80
CA LYS A 56 -18.48 -2.76 -15.66
C LYS A 56 -17.66 -1.58 -16.18
N ASP A 57 -16.43 -1.81 -16.62
CA ASP A 57 -15.62 -0.79 -17.30
C ASP A 57 -15.99 -0.73 -18.78
N ASP A 58 -16.96 0.13 -19.11
CA ASP A 58 -17.39 0.36 -20.49
C ASP A 58 -16.46 1.34 -21.24
N GLU A 59 -15.51 1.99 -20.55
CA GLU A 59 -14.68 3.08 -21.09
C GLU A 59 -13.35 2.55 -21.65
N LEU A 60 -13.42 1.60 -22.59
CA LEU A 60 -12.25 0.90 -23.15
C LEU A 60 -11.30 1.80 -23.97
N SER A 61 -11.76 2.97 -24.41
CA SER A 61 -10.96 3.91 -25.20
C SER A 61 -9.97 4.74 -24.37
N ILE A 62 -10.18 4.78 -23.06
CA ILE A 62 -9.34 5.49 -22.10
C ILE A 62 -8.45 4.46 -21.43
N GLN A 63 -7.18 4.80 -21.19
CA GLN A 63 -6.33 4.06 -20.27
C GLN A 63 -5.96 5.00 -19.13
N LEU A 64 -6.54 4.78 -17.96
CA LEU A 64 -6.36 5.69 -16.82
C LEU A 64 -4.90 5.64 -16.34
N LEU A 65 -4.37 4.43 -16.20
CA LEU A 65 -2.99 4.12 -15.86
C LEU A 65 -2.19 3.84 -17.14
N SER A 66 -1.96 4.90 -17.91
CA SER A 66 -1.18 4.81 -19.16
C SER A 66 0.31 4.51 -18.90
N SER A 67 1.03 4.08 -19.95
CA SER A 67 2.49 3.89 -19.90
C SER A 67 3.27 5.14 -19.47
N LYS A 68 2.70 6.35 -19.65
CA LYS A 68 3.31 7.60 -19.17
C LYS A 68 3.45 7.60 -17.65
N LEU A 69 2.49 7.02 -16.91
CA LEU A 69 2.58 6.89 -15.45
C LEU A 69 3.77 6.02 -15.04
N LEU A 70 4.01 4.93 -15.76
CA LEU A 70 5.17 4.07 -15.51
C LEU A 70 6.49 4.83 -15.75
N GLU A 71 6.55 5.65 -16.80
CA GLU A 71 7.72 6.50 -17.05
C GLU A 71 7.91 7.58 -15.97
N GLU A 72 6.82 8.16 -15.43
CA GLU A 72 6.87 9.03 -14.26
C GLU A 72 7.41 8.30 -13.02
N PHE A 73 6.99 7.05 -12.79
CA PHE A 73 7.51 6.21 -11.71
C PHE A 73 9.01 5.93 -11.88
N LYS A 74 9.51 5.80 -13.10
CA LYS A 74 10.94 5.62 -13.37
C LYS A 74 11.75 6.92 -13.26
N GLY A 75 11.07 8.06 -13.37
CA GLY A 75 11.65 9.39 -13.40
C GLY A 75 12.23 9.90 -12.07
N ARG A 76 12.71 11.15 -12.10
CA ARG A 76 13.30 11.85 -10.94
C ARG A 76 12.38 11.85 -9.72
N PHE A 77 11.08 11.99 -9.95
CA PHE A 77 10.06 12.10 -8.92
C PHE A 77 9.26 10.80 -8.72
N GLY A 78 9.79 9.65 -9.16
CA GLY A 78 9.06 8.39 -9.11
C GLY A 78 8.56 7.99 -7.72
N CYS A 79 9.35 8.31 -6.69
CA CYS A 79 9.01 8.13 -5.28
C CYS A 79 7.68 8.83 -4.94
N GLN A 80 7.56 10.09 -5.32
CA GLN A 80 6.38 10.92 -5.13
C GLN A 80 5.20 10.38 -5.93
N SER A 81 5.40 10.09 -7.22
CA SER A 81 4.33 9.59 -8.07
C SER A 81 3.74 8.29 -7.52
N VAL A 82 4.57 7.36 -7.05
CA VAL A 82 4.07 6.12 -6.42
C VAL A 82 3.36 6.42 -5.11
N SER A 83 3.93 7.28 -4.25
CA SER A 83 3.28 7.67 -2.97
C SER A 83 1.90 8.28 -3.18
N GLU A 84 1.79 9.19 -4.14
CA GLU A 84 0.54 9.87 -4.47
C GLU A 84 -0.47 8.93 -5.13
N MET A 85 -0.03 7.99 -5.97
CA MET A 85 -0.92 6.97 -6.52
C MET A 85 -1.45 6.01 -5.45
N MET A 86 -0.59 5.56 -4.53
CA MET A 86 -1.04 4.77 -3.37
C MET A 86 -2.07 5.54 -2.55
N ARG A 87 -1.83 6.85 -2.34
CA ARG A 87 -2.76 7.72 -1.63
C ARG A 87 -4.09 7.86 -2.36
N PHE A 88 -4.07 8.13 -3.67
CA PHE A 88 -5.25 8.21 -4.52
C PHE A 88 -6.10 6.93 -4.45
N TYR A 89 -5.48 5.75 -4.54
CA TYR A 89 -6.23 4.50 -4.41
C TYR A 89 -6.86 4.31 -3.02
N MET A 90 -6.13 4.62 -1.95
CA MET A 90 -6.62 4.44 -0.57
C MET A 90 -7.67 5.46 -0.15
N GLU A 91 -7.53 6.72 -0.58
CA GLU A 91 -8.36 7.84 -0.10
C GLU A 91 -9.56 8.13 -1.02
N GLU A 92 -9.47 7.78 -2.31
CA GLU A 92 -10.49 8.15 -3.31
C GLU A 92 -11.09 6.91 -3.99
N VAL A 93 -10.27 6.05 -4.61
CA VAL A 93 -10.78 4.94 -5.42
C VAL A 93 -11.45 3.86 -4.57
N LEU A 94 -10.73 3.27 -3.62
CA LEU A 94 -11.25 2.15 -2.80
C LEU A 94 -12.47 2.58 -1.97
N PRO A 95 -12.50 3.74 -1.29
CA PRO A 95 -13.69 4.21 -0.60
C PRO A 95 -14.91 4.38 -1.50
N SER A 96 -14.70 4.82 -2.75
CA SER A 96 -15.77 4.97 -3.72
C SER A 96 -16.23 3.62 -4.26
N ALA A 97 -15.30 2.71 -4.55
CA ALA A 97 -15.59 1.34 -4.98
C ALA A 97 -16.38 0.55 -3.94
N MET A 98 -16.08 0.70 -2.65
CA MET A 98 -16.82 0.02 -1.57
C MET A 98 -18.31 0.41 -1.52
N ARG A 99 -18.71 1.51 -2.17
CA ARG A 99 -20.12 1.93 -2.26
C ARG A 99 -20.86 1.30 -3.45
N THR A 100 -20.15 0.67 -4.40
CA THR A 100 -20.76 0.14 -5.64
C THR A 100 -21.24 -1.30 -5.50
N SER A 101 -20.76 -2.06 -4.51
CA SER A 101 -21.21 -3.43 -4.24
C SER A 101 -20.98 -3.85 -2.79
N THR A 102 -22.06 -4.29 -2.14
CA THR A 102 -22.03 -4.89 -0.80
C THR A 102 -21.30 -6.23 -0.79
N ASP A 103 -21.49 -7.04 -1.84
CA ASP A 103 -20.97 -8.41 -1.92
C ASP A 103 -19.44 -8.44 -2.02
N HIS A 104 -18.85 -7.41 -2.62
CA HIS A 104 -17.40 -7.29 -2.81
C HIS A 104 -16.73 -6.36 -1.78
N GLN A 105 -17.50 -5.76 -0.87
CA GLN A 105 -17.01 -4.73 0.06
C GLN A 105 -15.89 -5.26 0.97
N GLN A 106 -16.03 -6.51 1.45
CA GLN A 106 -14.99 -7.15 2.26
C GLN A 106 -13.68 -7.31 1.47
N SER A 107 -13.76 -7.80 0.22
CA SER A 107 -12.57 -8.01 -0.60
C SER A 107 -11.88 -6.70 -0.96
N MET A 108 -12.63 -5.63 -1.22
CA MET A 108 -12.07 -4.28 -1.41
C MET A 108 -11.39 -3.74 -0.14
N SER A 109 -12.00 -3.93 1.03
CA SER A 109 -11.42 -3.53 2.32
C SER A 109 -10.10 -4.25 2.60
N GLU A 110 -10.08 -5.56 2.39
CA GLU A 110 -8.88 -6.38 2.52
C GLU A 110 -7.79 -5.97 1.53
N LEU A 111 -8.14 -5.69 0.27
CA LEU A 111 -7.21 -5.18 -0.74
C LEU A 111 -6.60 -3.83 -0.31
N GLY A 112 -7.42 -2.92 0.22
CA GLY A 112 -6.95 -1.66 0.80
C GLY A 112 -5.99 -1.84 1.97
N ASN A 113 -6.27 -2.81 2.86
CA ASN A 113 -5.38 -3.16 3.96
C ASN A 113 -4.04 -3.72 3.47
N LEU A 114 -4.03 -4.52 2.40
CA LEU A 114 -2.79 -5.00 1.79
C LEU A 114 -1.96 -3.85 1.21
N LEU A 115 -2.60 -2.93 0.49
CA LEU A 115 -1.95 -1.73 -0.05
C LEU A 115 -1.37 -0.85 1.07
N MET A 116 -2.10 -0.66 2.16
CA MET A 116 -1.63 0.09 3.34
C MET A 116 -0.41 -0.58 3.98
N LYS A 117 -0.44 -1.90 4.16
CA LYS A 117 0.70 -2.68 4.68
C LYS A 117 1.92 -2.59 3.77
N LEU A 118 1.71 -2.62 2.45
CA LEU A 118 2.77 -2.44 1.45
C LEU A 118 3.40 -1.04 1.57
N LYS A 119 2.59 0.02 1.62
CA LYS A 119 3.07 1.40 1.83
C LYS A 119 3.87 1.54 3.12
N ALA A 120 3.38 0.99 4.23
CA ALA A 120 4.07 1.03 5.53
C ALA A 120 5.42 0.29 5.48
N MET A 121 5.47 -0.87 4.83
CA MET A 121 6.70 -1.63 4.63
C MET A 121 7.72 -0.84 3.79
N MET A 122 7.27 -0.19 2.71
CA MET A 122 8.11 0.62 1.83
C MET A 122 8.66 1.87 2.53
N ALA A 123 7.88 2.48 3.42
CA ALA A 123 8.34 3.59 4.27
C ALA A 123 9.39 3.15 5.30
N ARG A 124 9.17 1.99 5.94
CA ARG A 124 10.06 1.47 6.98
C ARG A 124 11.43 1.04 6.43
N CYS A 125 11.47 0.32 5.31
CA CYS A 125 12.70 -0.27 4.79
C CYS A 125 13.60 0.64 3.93
N HIS A 126 13.62 1.92 4.30
CA HIS A 126 14.48 3.02 3.85
C HIS A 126 15.48 2.77 2.69
N ARG A 127 15.00 3.09 1.48
CA ARG A 127 15.71 3.65 0.29
C ARG A 127 14.73 4.05 -0.83
N PHE A 128 13.49 3.58 -0.75
CA PHE A 128 12.46 3.72 -1.79
C PHE A 128 11.54 4.95 -1.62
N PHE A 129 11.38 5.49 -0.39
CA PHE A 129 10.33 6.47 -0.01
C PHE A 129 10.83 7.73 0.72
N LYS A 130 12.03 8.23 0.40
CA LYS A 130 12.47 9.57 0.84
C LYS A 130 12.05 10.61 -0.21
N CYS A 131 10.76 10.91 -0.27
CA CYS A 131 10.19 11.77 -1.30
C CYS A 131 9.97 13.21 -0.76
N GLU A 132 10.37 14.24 -1.51
CA GLU A 132 9.87 15.62 -1.40
C GLU A 132 8.38 15.69 -1.77
N GLU A 133 7.58 16.60 -1.21
CA GLU A 133 6.16 16.72 -1.57
C GLU A 133 5.97 17.43 -2.92
N ASN A 134 5.38 16.76 -3.92
CA ASN A 134 4.93 17.38 -5.17
C ASN A 134 3.72 16.61 -5.78
N LYS A 135 2.75 17.32 -6.36
CA LYS A 135 1.51 16.76 -6.93
C LYS A 135 1.68 16.40 -8.41
N ILE A 136 2.17 15.21 -8.70
CA ILE A 136 2.50 14.80 -10.08
C ILE A 136 1.34 14.09 -10.80
N ILE A 137 0.44 13.44 -10.05
CA ILE A 137 -0.64 12.62 -10.62
C ILE A 137 -1.92 13.42 -10.93
N LYS A 138 -1.82 14.74 -11.11
CA LYS A 138 -2.98 15.63 -11.27
C LYS A 138 -3.87 15.21 -12.44
N HIS A 139 -3.26 14.83 -13.56
CA HIS A 139 -3.99 14.43 -14.77
C HIS A 139 -4.82 13.14 -14.56
N ILE A 140 -4.33 12.21 -13.74
CA ILE A 140 -5.05 10.96 -13.41
C ILE A 140 -6.29 11.29 -12.60
N ARG A 141 -6.15 12.11 -11.55
CA ARG A 141 -7.28 12.58 -10.73
C ARG A 141 -8.31 13.34 -11.58
N GLU A 142 -7.85 14.27 -12.41
CA GLU A 142 -8.74 15.01 -13.30
C GLU A 142 -9.48 14.12 -14.30
N THR A 143 -8.83 13.05 -14.79
CA THR A 143 -9.48 12.08 -15.70
C THR A 143 -10.48 11.24 -14.93
N PHE A 144 -10.10 10.71 -13.76
CA PHE A 144 -10.98 9.96 -12.88
C PHE A 144 -12.24 10.76 -12.51
N ASP A 145 -12.07 12.02 -12.09
CA ASP A 145 -13.19 12.89 -11.72
C ASP A 145 -14.13 13.16 -12.91
N LYS A 146 -13.58 13.37 -14.10
CA LYS A 146 -14.37 13.58 -15.33
C LYS A 146 -15.18 12.34 -15.74
N MET A 147 -14.75 11.15 -15.34
CA MET A 147 -15.45 9.90 -15.62
C MET A 147 -16.59 9.61 -14.63
N ASN A 148 -16.77 10.43 -13.58
CA ASN A 148 -17.79 10.23 -12.55
C ASN A 148 -17.77 8.78 -12.00
N GLU A 149 -18.91 8.09 -11.95
CA GLU A 149 -19.01 6.70 -11.47
C GLU A 149 -18.19 5.72 -12.33
N ASN A 150 -18.07 5.96 -13.64
CA ASN A 150 -17.25 5.11 -14.53
C ASN A 150 -15.76 5.16 -14.16
N GLY A 151 -15.31 6.27 -13.56
CA GLY A 151 -13.93 6.40 -13.07
C GLY A 151 -13.60 5.36 -12.01
N ILE A 152 -14.59 4.95 -11.21
CA ILE A 152 -14.43 3.92 -10.16
C ILE A 152 -14.17 2.56 -10.81
N TYR A 153 -15.02 2.16 -11.76
CA TYR A 153 -14.86 0.89 -12.48
C TYR A 153 -13.57 0.87 -13.27
N LYS A 154 -13.20 1.98 -13.90
CA LYS A 154 -11.93 2.13 -14.61
C LYS A 154 -10.72 1.92 -13.71
N ALA A 155 -10.65 2.69 -12.62
CA ALA A 155 -9.50 2.65 -11.73
C ALA A 155 -9.34 1.31 -11.03
N MET A 156 -10.44 0.66 -10.66
CA MET A 156 -10.42 -0.69 -10.09
C MET A 156 -10.15 -1.76 -11.14
N GLY A 157 -10.70 -1.63 -12.35
CA GLY A 157 -10.46 -2.55 -13.47
C GLY A 157 -8.99 -2.59 -13.90
N GLU A 158 -8.27 -1.48 -13.73
CA GLU A 158 -6.83 -1.36 -13.99
C GLU A 158 -5.94 -1.56 -12.74
N PHE A 159 -6.47 -2.12 -11.63
CA PHE A 159 -5.69 -2.26 -10.39
C PHE A 159 -4.50 -3.23 -10.55
N ASP A 160 -4.58 -4.24 -11.41
CA ASP A 160 -3.46 -5.12 -11.74
C ASP A 160 -2.31 -4.37 -12.45
N ILE A 161 -2.63 -3.41 -13.33
CA ILE A 161 -1.67 -2.49 -13.93
C ILE A 161 -0.97 -1.67 -12.84
N PHE A 162 -1.72 -1.18 -11.85
CA PHE A 162 -1.14 -0.46 -10.71
C PHE A 162 -0.16 -1.33 -9.90
N ILE A 163 -0.53 -2.58 -9.60
CA ILE A 163 0.38 -3.53 -8.91
C ILE A 163 1.65 -3.73 -9.73
N ASN A 164 1.53 -3.95 -11.05
CA ASN A 164 2.67 -4.14 -11.94
C ASN A 164 3.59 -2.91 -11.95
N TYR A 165 3.04 -1.70 -11.98
CA TYR A 165 3.85 -0.47 -11.98
C TYR A 165 4.58 -0.26 -10.65
N ILE A 166 3.96 -0.60 -9.51
CA ILE A 166 4.64 -0.58 -8.20
C ILE A 166 5.79 -1.59 -8.19
N GLU A 167 5.58 -2.81 -8.71
CA GLU A 167 6.61 -3.83 -8.77
C GLU A 167 7.82 -3.36 -9.61
N GLU A 168 7.58 -2.83 -10.80
CA GLU A 168 8.62 -2.28 -11.68
C GLU A 168 9.42 -1.17 -10.99
N TYR A 169 8.74 -0.24 -10.31
CA TYR A 169 9.40 0.83 -9.54
C TYR A 169 10.33 0.27 -8.47
N LEU A 170 9.85 -0.70 -7.69
CA LEU A 170 10.59 -1.29 -6.58
C LEU A 170 11.78 -2.12 -7.06
N LEU A 171 11.60 -2.90 -8.14
CA LEU A 171 12.69 -3.64 -8.79
C LEU A 171 13.76 -2.69 -9.33
N MET A 172 13.38 -1.56 -9.91
CA MET A 172 14.34 -0.57 -10.43
C MET A 172 15.17 0.06 -9.29
N LYS A 173 14.53 0.41 -8.18
CA LYS A 173 15.21 1.01 -7.02
C LYS A 173 16.11 0.03 -6.26
N ARG A 174 15.94 -1.29 -6.46
CA ARG A 174 16.90 -2.31 -5.98
C ARG A 174 18.23 -2.28 -6.74
N ARG A 175 18.21 -1.92 -8.02
CA ARG A 175 19.39 -1.92 -8.90
C ARG A 175 20.27 -0.67 -8.77
N LYS A 176 19.82 0.35 -8.03
CA LYS A 176 20.53 1.63 -7.79
C LYS A 176 21.00 1.72 -6.35
#